data_AF-A0A0P7XG68-F1
#
_entry.id   AF-A0A0P7XG68-F1
#
_cell.length_a   1.000
_cell.length_b   1.000
_cell.length_c   1.000
_cell.angle_alpha   90.00
_cell.angle_beta   90.00
_cell.angle_gamma   90.00
#
_symmetry.space_group_name_H-M   'P 1'
#
loop_
_entity.id
_entity.type
_entity.pdbx_description
1 polymer ?
#
loop_
_entity_poly.entity_id
_entity_poly.type
_entity_poly.pdbx_seq_one_letter_code
_entity_poly.pdbx_strand_id
1 'polypeptide(L)'
;VRGWARALCREKGPAAAKLLFGARAASGLSKDMLPGPYPKTPEERAAAAKKYNMRVEDYEPYPDDGMGYGDYPKLPDRSQHERDPWYSWDHQDLRRNWGEPMHWDFDMFIRNRVDTSPSPVEWKTMCKHLFGFIGFMLFMFYLGEKFPAYQPVAPKQYPYNNLYLERGGDPEKQPEEVKHYEI
;
A
#
# COMPACT_ATOMS: atom_id res chain seq x y z
N VAL A 1 34.69 28.38 71.69
CA VAL A 1 35.25 27.49 72.73
C VAL A 1 34.59 26.12 72.59
N ARG A 2 35.39 25.06 72.77
CA ARG A 2 35.22 23.67 72.36
C ARG A 2 33.99 22.94 72.95
N GLY A 3 33.44 21.99 72.17
CA GLY A 3 33.05 20.66 72.66
C GLY A 3 31.60 20.24 72.45
N TRP A 4 31.22 18.99 72.23
CA TRP A 4 31.88 17.68 72.30
C TRP A 4 31.08 16.65 71.46
N ALA A 5 31.72 15.51 71.22
CA ALA A 5 31.36 14.34 70.43
C ALA A 5 30.03 13.61 70.78
N ARG A 6 29.51 12.86 69.79
CA ARG A 6 28.98 11.47 69.85
C ARG A 6 28.59 11.04 68.42
N ALA A 7 29.45 10.39 67.63
CA ALA A 7 29.69 8.94 67.60
C ALA A 7 28.41 8.10 67.74
N LEU A 8 27.97 7.42 66.67
CA LEU A 8 27.74 5.96 66.64
C LEU A 8 27.15 5.49 65.29
N CYS A 9 27.51 4.25 64.95
CA CYS A 9 26.94 3.37 63.93
C CYS A 9 27.51 3.47 62.50
N ARG A 10 28.73 2.95 62.40
CA ARG A 10 29.25 2.21 61.25
C ARG A 10 28.57 0.83 61.21
N GLU A 11 27.56 0.65 60.37
CA GLU A 11 27.11 -0.68 59.97
C GLU A 11 27.21 -0.84 58.45
N LYS A 12 28.02 -1.84 58.05
CA LYS A 12 28.16 -2.30 56.67
C LYS A 12 26.94 -3.14 56.33
N GLY A 13 25.99 -2.56 55.58
CA GLY A 13 24.94 -3.34 54.91
C GLY A 13 25.55 -4.28 53.84
N PRO A 14 24.97 -5.47 53.61
CA PRO A 14 25.58 -6.50 52.80
C PRO A 14 25.63 -6.10 51.32
N ALA A 15 26.77 -6.38 50.70
CA ALA A 15 27.06 -6.23 49.27
C ALA A 15 26.28 -7.24 48.39
N ALA A 16 25.01 -7.48 48.70
CA ALA A 16 24.15 -8.45 48.03
C ALA A 16 23.16 -7.80 47.03
N ALA A 17 23.10 -6.46 46.95
CA ALA A 17 22.18 -5.76 46.07
C ALA A 17 22.72 -5.45 44.65
N LYS A 18 23.98 -5.82 44.35
CA LYS A 18 24.60 -5.58 43.02
C LYS A 18 24.57 -6.79 42.08
N LEU A 19 23.95 -7.91 42.47
CA LEU A 19 23.90 -9.15 41.68
C LEU A 19 22.52 -9.45 41.06
N LEU A 20 21.64 -8.46 40.89
CA LEU A 20 20.28 -8.70 40.38
C LEU A 20 19.86 -7.83 39.19
N PHE A 21 20.78 -7.05 38.60
CA PHE A 21 20.49 -6.32 37.37
C PHE A 21 21.21 -6.95 36.18
N GLY A 22 20.46 -7.74 35.41
CA GLY A 22 20.72 -7.93 33.99
C GLY A 22 21.31 -9.27 33.58
N ALA A 23 20.68 -10.38 33.95
CA ALA A 23 20.65 -11.52 33.02
C ALA A 23 19.88 -11.05 31.78
N ARG A 24 20.57 -10.47 30.79
CA ARG A 24 19.98 -10.26 29.47
C ARG A 24 19.51 -11.64 29.00
N ALA A 25 18.22 -11.77 28.71
CA ALA A 25 17.68 -12.97 28.10
C ALA A 25 18.58 -13.35 26.92
N ALA A 26 19.27 -14.50 27.01
CA ALA A 26 20.16 -15.01 25.97
C ALA A 26 19.38 -15.56 24.76
N SER A 27 18.17 -15.07 24.54
CA SER A 27 17.27 -15.43 23.44
C SER A 27 17.24 -14.36 22.34
N GLY A 28 18.15 -13.40 22.37
CA GLY A 28 18.28 -12.37 21.33
C GLY A 28 19.00 -12.89 20.09
N LEU A 29 18.58 -12.42 18.92
CA LEU A 29 19.32 -12.62 17.67
C LEU A 29 20.76 -12.09 17.85
N SER A 30 21.76 -12.88 17.47
CA SER A 30 23.14 -12.40 17.41
C SER A 30 23.29 -11.37 16.29
N LYS A 31 24.28 -10.47 16.40
CA LYS A 31 24.52 -9.44 15.37
C LYS A 31 24.78 -10.05 13.99
N ASP A 32 25.39 -11.23 13.96
CA ASP A 32 25.72 -11.96 12.74
C ASP A 32 24.48 -12.49 12.01
N MET A 33 23.32 -12.57 12.68
CA MET A 33 22.04 -12.96 12.09
C MET A 33 21.27 -11.77 11.51
N LEU A 34 21.70 -10.53 11.79
CA LEU A 34 21.03 -9.33 11.29
C LEU A 34 21.51 -8.98 9.87
N PRO A 35 20.69 -8.24 9.10
CA PRO A 35 21.12 -7.66 7.83
C PRO A 35 22.36 -6.76 7.99
N GLY A 36 23.23 -6.79 6.99
CA GLY A 36 24.52 -6.11 6.94
C GLY A 36 24.75 -5.36 5.63
N PRO A 37 25.98 -4.88 5.38
CA PRO A 37 26.35 -4.20 4.15
C PRO A 37 26.45 -5.17 2.96
N TYR A 38 26.39 -4.63 1.74
CA TYR A 38 26.46 -5.42 0.50
C TYR A 38 27.73 -6.32 0.44
N PRO A 39 27.58 -7.63 0.15
CA PRO A 39 28.70 -8.57 0.11
C PRO A 39 29.52 -8.40 -1.16
N LYS A 40 30.82 -8.13 -1.02
CA LYS A 40 31.72 -7.88 -2.17
C LYS A 40 32.54 -9.10 -2.53
N THR A 41 32.86 -9.95 -1.55
CA THR A 41 33.65 -11.16 -1.77
C THR A 41 32.77 -12.40 -1.92
N PRO A 42 33.23 -13.46 -2.62
CA PRO A 42 32.50 -14.73 -2.70
C PRO A 42 32.30 -15.39 -1.33
N GLU A 43 33.25 -15.22 -0.41
CA GLU A 43 33.16 -15.74 0.96
C GLU A 43 32.09 -15.02 1.78
N GLU A 44 32.04 -13.69 1.70
CA GLU A 44 30.96 -12.88 2.30
C GLU A 44 29.61 -13.25 1.71
N ARG A 45 29.54 -13.49 0.40
CA ARG A 45 28.33 -13.95 -0.28
C ARG A 45 27.88 -15.31 0.25
N ALA A 46 28.80 -16.26 0.42
CA ALA A 46 28.49 -17.58 0.97
C ALA A 46 28.03 -17.50 2.43
N ALA A 47 28.64 -16.62 3.23
CA ALA A 47 28.23 -16.35 4.60
C ALA A 47 26.84 -15.70 4.68
N ALA A 48 26.54 -14.73 3.80
CA ALA A 48 25.23 -14.09 3.70
C ALA A 48 24.14 -15.07 3.25
N ALA A 49 24.40 -15.88 2.23
CA ALA A 49 23.46 -16.93 1.80
C ALA A 49 23.14 -17.91 2.95
N LYS A 50 24.16 -18.33 3.70
CA LYS A 50 24.00 -19.18 4.90
C LYS A 50 23.18 -18.47 5.99
N LYS A 51 23.38 -17.16 6.20
CA LYS A 51 22.63 -16.33 7.15
C LYS A 51 21.13 -16.28 6.82
N TYR A 52 20.77 -16.19 5.54
CA TYR A 52 19.39 -16.16 5.05
C TYR A 52 18.78 -17.53 4.74
N ASN A 53 19.44 -18.63 5.14
CA ASN A 53 19.00 -20.00 4.87
C ASN A 53 18.81 -20.30 3.36
N MET A 54 19.59 -19.64 2.50
CA MET A 54 19.57 -19.81 1.05
C MET A 54 20.82 -20.55 0.55
N ARG A 55 20.71 -21.09 -0.66
CA ARG A 55 21.87 -21.60 -1.41
C ARG A 55 22.71 -20.45 -1.93
N VAL A 56 24.02 -20.65 -2.08
CA VAL A 56 24.93 -19.58 -2.53
C VAL A 56 24.65 -19.21 -3.99
N GLU A 57 24.20 -20.17 -4.77
CA GLU A 57 23.88 -20.03 -6.19
C GLU A 57 22.59 -19.24 -6.42
N ASP A 58 21.59 -19.43 -5.54
CA ASP A 58 20.29 -18.75 -5.62
C ASP A 58 20.29 -17.39 -4.90
N TYR A 59 21.36 -17.08 -4.15
CA TYR A 59 21.49 -15.84 -3.41
C TYR A 59 21.98 -14.71 -4.32
N GLU A 60 21.06 -13.82 -4.67
CA GLU A 60 21.33 -12.60 -5.39
C GLU A 60 20.99 -11.39 -4.50
N PRO A 61 21.96 -10.56 -4.10
CA PRO A 61 21.67 -9.31 -3.41
C PRO A 61 21.16 -8.23 -4.37
N TYR A 62 20.46 -7.22 -3.85
CA TYR A 62 20.14 -6.01 -4.60
C TYR A 62 21.41 -5.27 -5.05
N PRO A 63 21.39 -4.54 -6.19
CA PRO A 63 22.53 -3.75 -6.64
C PRO A 63 22.95 -2.69 -5.60
N ASP A 64 24.27 -2.46 -5.49
CA ASP A 64 24.88 -1.50 -4.56
C ASP A 64 24.76 -0.05 -5.06
N ASP A 65 23.51 0.41 -5.21
CA ASP A 65 23.18 1.76 -5.70
C ASP A 65 23.03 2.79 -4.56
N GLY A 66 23.41 2.43 -3.32
CA GLY A 66 23.25 3.27 -2.14
C GLY A 66 21.80 3.41 -1.64
N MET A 67 20.87 2.59 -2.14
CA MET A 67 19.45 2.58 -1.75
C MET A 67 19.18 1.97 -0.36
N GLY A 68 20.19 1.41 0.30
CA GLY A 68 20.09 0.91 1.66
C GLY A 68 19.60 -0.54 1.81
N TYR A 69 19.53 -1.32 0.72
CA TYR A 69 19.18 -2.75 0.77
C TYR A 69 20.23 -3.62 1.50
N GLY A 70 21.51 -3.26 1.39
CA GLY A 70 22.60 -3.98 2.03
C GLY A 70 22.81 -5.38 1.46
N ASP A 71 22.87 -6.39 2.33
CA ASP A 71 22.97 -7.81 1.97
C ASP A 71 21.63 -8.55 1.92
N TYR A 72 20.50 -7.83 1.85
CA TYR A 72 19.20 -8.49 1.76
C TYR A 72 19.04 -9.23 0.43
N PRO A 73 18.52 -10.48 0.43
CA PRO A 73 18.30 -11.23 -0.80
C PRO A 73 17.20 -10.61 -1.65
N LYS A 74 17.45 -10.45 -2.94
CA LYS A 74 16.47 -10.08 -3.95
C LYS A 74 15.71 -11.33 -4.38
N LEU A 75 14.59 -11.57 -3.72
CA LEU A 75 13.68 -12.65 -4.09
C LEU A 75 12.90 -12.29 -5.37
N PRO A 76 12.36 -13.29 -6.09
CA PRO A 76 11.49 -13.02 -7.23
C PRO A 76 10.24 -12.22 -6.82
N ASP A 77 9.91 -11.20 -7.60
CA ASP A 77 8.75 -10.31 -7.40
C ASP A 77 7.41 -11.03 -7.67
N ARG A 78 7.07 -12.01 -6.83
CA ARG A 78 5.84 -12.81 -6.93
C ARG A 78 4.99 -12.65 -5.67
N SER A 79 3.71 -12.43 -5.89
CA SER A 79 2.72 -12.32 -4.82
C SER A 79 2.48 -13.65 -4.11
N GLN A 80 2.00 -13.59 -2.86
CA GLN A 80 1.67 -14.79 -2.11
C GLN A 80 0.47 -15.57 -2.66
N HIS A 81 -0.28 -15.00 -3.61
CA HIS A 81 -1.37 -15.69 -4.30
C HIS A 81 -0.89 -16.84 -5.18
N GLU A 82 0.30 -16.74 -5.76
CA GLU A 82 0.86 -17.74 -6.68
C GLU A 82 1.35 -19.00 -5.97
N ARG A 83 1.62 -18.93 -4.66
CA ARG A 83 2.06 -20.08 -3.89
C ARG A 83 0.98 -21.14 -3.78
N ASP A 84 1.39 -22.40 -3.77
CA ASP A 84 0.49 -23.56 -3.70
C ASP A 84 -0.49 -23.43 -2.52
N PRO A 85 -1.80 -23.33 -2.76
CA PRO A 85 -2.79 -23.25 -1.69
C PRO A 85 -2.99 -24.57 -0.93
N TRP A 86 -2.56 -25.69 -1.50
CA TRP A 86 -2.82 -27.04 -0.96
C TRP A 86 -1.71 -27.55 -0.05
N TYR A 87 -0.50 -27.02 -0.20
CA TYR A 87 0.57 -27.26 0.74
C TYR A 87 0.22 -26.72 2.14
N SER A 88 0.58 -27.47 3.17
CA SER A 88 0.37 -27.08 4.57
C SER A 88 1.49 -26.15 5.02
N TRP A 89 1.28 -24.85 4.92
CA TRP A 89 2.24 -23.83 5.33
C TRP A 89 2.22 -23.61 6.84
N ASP A 90 3.37 -23.24 7.42
CA ASP A 90 3.42 -22.86 8.84
C ASP A 90 2.54 -21.63 9.14
N HIS A 91 2.55 -20.65 8.22
CA HIS A 91 1.65 -19.50 8.22
C HIS A 91 0.66 -19.62 7.05
N GLN A 92 -0.47 -20.30 7.27
CA GLN A 92 -1.45 -20.61 6.22
C GLN A 92 -2.12 -19.37 5.59
N ASP A 93 -2.25 -18.29 6.35
CA ASP A 93 -2.76 -17.01 5.89
C ASP A 93 -1.82 -16.34 4.88
N LEU A 94 -0.51 -16.38 5.16
CA LEU A 94 0.56 -15.76 4.36
C LEU A 94 1.18 -16.71 3.33
N ARG A 95 0.86 -18.02 3.39
CA ARG A 95 1.47 -19.11 2.61
C ARG A 95 2.99 -19.14 2.70
N ARG A 96 3.53 -19.09 3.93
CA ARG A 96 4.97 -19.00 4.20
C ARG A 96 5.41 -20.00 5.26
N ASN A 97 6.62 -20.55 5.08
CA ASN A 97 7.25 -21.41 6.07
C ASN A 97 8.14 -20.64 7.04
N TRP A 98 8.40 -21.23 8.20
CA TRP A 98 9.36 -20.72 9.16
C TRP A 98 10.80 -20.87 8.62
N GLY A 99 11.63 -19.84 8.82
CA GLY A 99 13.02 -19.81 8.33
C GLY A 99 13.18 -19.47 6.85
N GLU A 100 12.08 -19.28 6.10
CA GLU A 100 12.15 -18.80 4.73
C GLU A 100 12.43 -17.29 4.69
N PRO A 101 13.38 -16.82 3.83
CA PRO A 101 13.62 -15.39 3.64
C PRO A 101 12.35 -14.69 3.16
N MET A 102 12.11 -13.50 3.70
CA MET A 102 10.95 -12.70 3.35
C MET A 102 11.28 -11.83 2.14
N HIS A 103 10.29 -11.56 1.28
CA HIS A 103 10.46 -10.60 0.19
C HIS A 103 10.63 -9.20 0.78
N TRP A 104 11.43 -8.33 0.14
CA TRP A 104 11.61 -6.94 0.61
C TRP A 104 10.25 -6.22 0.69
N ASP A 105 9.50 -6.20 -0.40
CA ASP A 105 8.12 -5.67 -0.47
C ASP A 105 7.06 -6.72 -0.08
N PHE A 106 7.34 -7.51 0.95
CA PHE A 106 6.39 -8.52 1.41
C PHE A 106 5.05 -7.92 1.82
N ASP A 107 5.05 -6.70 2.37
CA ASP A 107 3.85 -5.97 2.77
C ASP A 107 2.94 -5.63 1.59
N MET A 108 3.51 -5.37 0.40
CA MET A 108 2.79 -5.14 -0.86
C MET A 108 2.21 -6.44 -1.45
N PHE A 109 2.95 -7.54 -1.31
CA PHE A 109 2.64 -8.85 -1.88
C PHE A 109 1.86 -9.79 -0.95
N ILE A 110 1.35 -9.28 0.18
CA ILE A 110 0.38 -9.99 1.02
C ILE A 110 -0.86 -10.31 0.19
N ARG A 111 -1.49 -11.45 0.50
CA ARG A 111 -2.70 -11.98 -0.15
C ARG A 111 -3.94 -11.05 -0.16
N ASN A 112 -3.88 -9.89 0.51
CA ASN A 112 -4.98 -8.92 0.53
C ASN A 112 -4.68 -7.68 -0.34
N ARG A 113 -3.56 -7.67 -1.08
CA ARG A 113 -3.08 -6.50 -1.82
C ARG A 113 -2.76 -6.83 -3.28
N VAL A 114 -1.54 -6.53 -3.75
CA VAL A 114 -1.16 -6.65 -5.15
C VAL A 114 -0.96 -8.11 -5.49
N ASP A 115 -1.65 -8.55 -6.54
CA ASP A 115 -1.55 -9.89 -7.09
C ASP A 115 -0.81 -9.86 -8.43
N THR A 116 0.16 -10.76 -8.57
CA THR A 116 0.98 -10.97 -9.77
C THR A 116 0.57 -12.22 -10.55
N SER A 117 -0.48 -12.92 -10.10
CA SER A 117 -0.94 -14.15 -10.71
C SER A 117 -1.21 -13.96 -12.21
N PRO A 118 -0.82 -14.95 -13.04
CA PRO A 118 -0.96 -14.83 -14.48
C PRO A 118 -2.43 -14.77 -14.86
N SER A 119 -2.81 -13.72 -15.59
CA SER A 119 -4.14 -13.60 -16.16
C SER A 119 -4.23 -14.33 -17.51
N PRO A 120 -5.42 -14.82 -17.91
CA PRO A 120 -5.60 -15.53 -19.17
C PRO A 120 -5.42 -14.64 -20.42
N VAL A 121 -5.43 -13.31 -20.26
CA VAL A 121 -5.29 -12.34 -21.35
C VAL A 121 -4.09 -11.46 -21.08
N GLU A 122 -3.28 -11.17 -22.11
CA GLU A 122 -2.12 -10.29 -21.96
C GLU A 122 -2.54 -8.88 -21.50
N TRP A 123 -1.79 -8.32 -20.53
CA TRP A 123 -2.03 -6.99 -19.94
C TRP A 123 -2.21 -5.88 -20.99
N LYS A 124 -1.35 -5.85 -22.02
CA LYS A 124 -1.42 -4.83 -23.09
C LYS A 124 -2.73 -4.92 -23.86
N THR A 125 -3.24 -6.12 -24.07
CA THR A 125 -4.50 -6.37 -24.78
C THR A 125 -5.69 -5.94 -23.92
N MET A 126 -5.68 -6.26 -22.62
CA MET A 126 -6.70 -5.79 -21.68
C MET A 126 -6.79 -4.26 -21.66
N CYS A 127 -5.65 -3.56 -21.56
CA CYS A 127 -5.58 -2.10 -21.59
C CYS A 127 -6.12 -1.52 -22.91
N LYS A 128 -5.72 -2.07 -24.06
CA LYS A 128 -6.23 -1.61 -25.37
C LYS A 128 -7.74 -1.73 -25.48
N HIS A 129 -8.32 -2.85 -25.03
CA HIS A 129 -9.77 -3.02 -25.04
C HIS A 129 -10.47 -2.05 -24.10
N LEU A 130 -9.97 -1.88 -22.87
CA LEU A 130 -10.55 -0.96 -21.90
C LEU A 130 -10.53 0.49 -22.42
N PHE A 131 -9.37 0.99 -22.84
CA PHE A 131 -9.25 2.36 -23.34
C PHE A 131 -9.95 2.56 -24.68
N GLY A 132 -9.94 1.55 -25.56
CA GLY A 132 -10.69 1.58 -26.81
C GLY A 132 -12.19 1.70 -26.57
N PHE A 133 -12.73 0.90 -25.64
CA PHE A 133 -14.15 0.96 -25.28
C PHE A 133 -14.53 2.31 -24.64
N ILE A 134 -13.78 2.75 -23.63
CA ILE A 134 -14.06 4.04 -22.96
C ILE A 134 -13.96 5.19 -23.96
N GLY A 135 -12.89 5.24 -24.77
CA GLY A 135 -12.71 6.27 -25.79
C GLY A 135 -13.83 6.29 -26.81
N PHE A 136 -14.25 5.11 -27.28
CA PHE A 136 -15.37 4.99 -28.23
C PHE A 136 -16.70 5.44 -27.61
N MET A 137 -17.00 5.04 -26.36
CA MET A 137 -18.22 5.44 -25.68
C MET A 137 -18.28 6.96 -25.46
N LEU A 138 -17.19 7.57 -25.00
CA LEU A 138 -17.11 9.02 -24.84
C LEU A 138 -17.32 9.76 -26.17
N PHE A 139 -16.73 9.23 -27.25
CA PHE A 139 -16.94 9.78 -28.59
C PHE A 139 -18.40 9.65 -29.07
N MET A 140 -19.06 8.52 -28.82
CA MET A 140 -20.47 8.34 -29.14
C MET A 140 -21.38 9.27 -28.33
N PHE A 141 -21.09 9.49 -27.04
CA PHE A 141 -21.83 10.46 -26.23
C PHE A 141 -21.64 11.88 -26.75
N TYR A 142 -20.42 12.26 -27.14
CA TYR A 142 -20.16 13.54 -27.78
C TYR A 142 -20.98 13.73 -29.07
N LEU A 143 -21.06 12.70 -29.92
CA LEU A 143 -21.90 12.74 -31.11
C LEU A 143 -23.40 12.83 -30.76
N GLY A 144 -23.85 12.10 -29.74
CA GLY A 144 -25.23 12.17 -29.25
C GLY A 144 -25.62 13.57 -28.74
N GLU A 145 -24.67 14.31 -28.18
CA GLU A 145 -24.88 15.71 -27.79
C GLU A 145 -24.95 16.65 -29.01
N LYS A 146 -24.14 16.40 -30.05
CA LYS A 146 -24.18 17.18 -31.30
C LYS A 146 -25.42 16.90 -32.17
N PHE A 147 -25.91 15.68 -32.12
CA PHE A 147 -27.10 15.23 -32.86
C PHE A 147 -28.16 14.72 -31.89
N PRO A 148 -28.77 15.61 -31.08
CA PRO A 148 -29.74 15.20 -30.10
C PRO A 148 -31.03 14.74 -30.80
N ALA A 149 -31.55 13.60 -30.36
CA ALA A 149 -32.89 13.19 -30.74
C ALA A 149 -33.92 14.02 -29.95
N TYR A 150 -34.89 14.61 -30.66
CA TYR A 150 -36.01 15.34 -30.07
C TYR A 150 -37.32 14.87 -30.67
N GLN A 151 -38.41 15.01 -29.91
CA GLN A 151 -39.76 14.77 -30.44
C GLN A 151 -40.17 15.95 -31.32
N PRO A 152 -40.81 15.72 -32.49
CA PRO A 152 -41.21 16.79 -33.42
C PRO A 152 -42.45 17.54 -32.90
N VAL A 153 -42.33 18.13 -31.71
CA VAL A 153 -43.34 18.91 -31.03
C VAL A 153 -42.81 20.32 -30.79
N ALA A 154 -43.69 21.30 -30.87
CA ALA A 154 -43.36 22.67 -30.51
C ALA A 154 -42.96 22.75 -29.02
N PRO A 155 -42.20 23.78 -28.61
CA PRO A 155 -41.88 24.00 -27.21
C PRO A 155 -43.17 24.14 -26.38
N LYS A 156 -43.13 23.59 -25.16
CA LYS A 156 -44.28 23.63 -24.25
C LYS A 156 -44.64 25.08 -23.91
N GLN A 157 -45.88 25.46 -24.22
CA GLN A 157 -46.43 26.77 -23.92
C GLN A 157 -46.90 26.85 -22.47
N TYR A 158 -46.70 28.00 -21.84
CA TYR A 158 -47.04 28.24 -20.43
C TYR A 158 -47.77 29.59 -20.30
N PRO A 159 -48.87 29.67 -19.52
CA PRO A 159 -49.61 30.92 -19.33
C PRO A 159 -48.83 31.93 -18.47
N TYR A 160 -49.38 33.14 -18.33
CA TYR A 160 -48.87 34.21 -17.45
C TYR A 160 -47.39 34.56 -17.69
N ASN A 161 -47.05 34.89 -18.95
CA ASN A 161 -45.68 35.22 -19.36
C ASN A 161 -44.66 34.14 -18.95
N ASN A 162 -44.93 32.88 -19.32
CA ASN A 162 -44.10 31.71 -18.98
C ASN A 162 -43.96 31.48 -17.46
N LEU A 163 -45.07 31.66 -16.72
CA LEU A 163 -45.14 31.51 -15.26
C LEU A 163 -44.12 32.40 -14.52
N TYR A 164 -44.04 33.67 -14.92
CA TYR A 164 -42.98 34.58 -14.44
C TYR A 164 -42.97 34.72 -12.91
N LEU A 165 -44.14 34.95 -12.29
CA LEU A 165 -44.23 35.11 -10.84
C LEU A 165 -43.94 33.80 -10.09
N GLU A 166 -44.45 32.69 -10.61
CA GLU A 166 -44.30 31.36 -10.00
C GLU A 166 -42.86 30.82 -10.13
N ARG A 167 -42.09 31.28 -11.12
CA ARG A 167 -40.66 30.97 -11.28
C ARG A 167 -39.72 31.94 -10.54
N GLY A 168 -40.26 32.81 -9.68
CA GLY A 168 -39.47 33.73 -8.84
C GLY A 168 -39.12 35.05 -9.53
N GLY A 169 -39.90 35.45 -10.53
CA GLY A 169 -39.82 36.78 -11.14
C GLY A 169 -40.17 37.89 -10.15
N ASP A 170 -39.56 39.05 -10.36
CA ASP A 170 -39.77 40.24 -9.54
C ASP A 170 -41.15 40.85 -9.82
N PRO A 171 -42.07 40.94 -8.85
CA PRO A 171 -43.44 41.44 -9.06
C PRO A 171 -43.49 42.93 -9.41
N GLU A 172 -42.43 43.70 -9.13
CA GLU A 172 -42.37 45.13 -9.44
C GLU A 172 -41.98 45.40 -10.90
N LYS A 173 -41.43 44.39 -11.58
CA LYS A 173 -40.99 44.49 -12.98
C LYS A 173 -41.99 43.76 -13.88
N GLN A 174 -42.49 44.47 -14.89
CA GLN A 174 -43.29 43.84 -15.94
C GLN A 174 -42.34 43.10 -16.90
N PRO A 175 -42.43 41.77 -17.02
CA PRO A 175 -41.66 41.03 -18.01
C PRO A 175 -42.21 41.30 -19.40
N GLU A 176 -41.43 40.96 -20.43
CA GLU A 176 -41.91 40.97 -21.81
C GLU A 176 -43.17 40.10 -21.97
N GLU A 177 -44.15 40.61 -22.70
CA GLU A 177 -45.45 39.95 -22.83
C GLU A 177 -45.35 38.76 -23.79
N VAL A 178 -45.54 37.54 -23.27
CA VAL A 178 -45.51 36.29 -24.05
C VAL A 178 -46.96 35.82 -24.26
N LYS A 179 -47.51 36.07 -25.44
CA LYS A 179 -48.85 35.64 -25.85
C LYS A 179 -48.80 34.32 -26.62
N HIS A 180 -49.67 33.39 -26.23
CA HIS A 180 -49.89 32.13 -26.95
C HIS A 180 -51.30 32.16 -27.56
N TYR A 181 -51.42 31.77 -28.82
CA TYR A 181 -52.68 31.74 -29.57
C TYR A 181 -53.06 30.30 -29.92
N GLU A 182 -54.35 30.03 -30.06
CA GLU A 182 -54.84 28.75 -30.56
C GLU A 182 -54.49 28.59 -32.06
N ILE A 183 -54.09 27.39 -32.45
CA ILE A 183 -53.69 27.02 -33.82
C ILE A 183 -54.85 26.28 -34.49
#